data_AF-C5DLF1-F1
#
_entry.id   AF-C5DLF1-F1
#
_cell.length_a   1.000
_cell.length_b   1.000
_cell.length_c   1.000
_cell.angle_alpha   90.00
_cell.angle_beta   90.00
_cell.angle_gamma   90.00
#
_symmetry.space_group_name_H-M   'P 1'
#
loop_
_entity.id
_entity.type
_entity.pdbx_description
1 polymer ?
#
loop_
_entity_poly.entity_id
_entity_poly.type
_entity_poly.pdbx_seq_one_letter_code
_entity_poly.pdbx_strand_id
1 'polypeptide(L)'
;MVELRRSTRKKSSDAPKRAPEEEEVAPNAPETKKAKTNGSKGELEEGDEVPDVVLKNQEGEEVSLKSVVQQNKVVVVFAYPKASTPGCTKQACGFRDNYEELKKNAAVFGLSTDTPNAQQKFKEKNSLPFDLLSDPQRKLIGPLGASKSPSGTKRSYWVFVQGKLRTKRISVSPEASVSEAKKEAIEAAQTDDGENAKEEVKEEQDGEVSGEDEVDGNDEDDEDFNEQEGEDPELEEVGQEEDEEYEEGDLKKDEDSEADVEGGNDDSVDAKEEADGLQEDEAEGEEENESNE
;
A
#
# COMPACT_ATOMS: atom_id res chain seq x y z
N MET A 1 -92.83 32.38 -7.97
CA MET A 1 -92.37 31.55 -9.11
C MET A 1 -91.59 30.39 -8.50
N VAL A 2 -91.90 29.14 -8.86
CA VAL A 2 -91.23 27.96 -8.32
C VAL A 2 -90.19 27.50 -9.34
N GLU A 3 -88.96 27.19 -8.92
CA GLU A 3 -88.26 26.01 -9.45
C GLU A 3 -87.14 25.51 -8.52
N LEU A 4 -86.99 24.18 -8.50
CA LEU A 4 -85.98 23.44 -7.75
C LEU A 4 -84.82 23.04 -8.68
N ARG A 5 -83.60 22.90 -8.13
CA ARG A 5 -82.69 21.72 -8.19
C ARG A 5 -81.31 22.15 -7.67
N ARG A 6 -80.79 21.64 -6.54
CA ARG A 6 -80.31 20.27 -6.20
C ARG A 6 -79.00 19.85 -6.90
N SER A 7 -77.88 19.91 -6.18
CA SER A 7 -76.95 18.79 -5.87
C SER A 7 -75.79 19.32 -5.01
N THR A 8 -75.59 18.91 -3.74
CA THR A 8 -74.63 17.88 -3.25
C THR A 8 -73.23 17.94 -3.90
N ARG A 9 -72.09 17.79 -3.20
CA ARG A 9 -71.78 17.02 -1.96
C ARG A 9 -70.46 17.58 -1.35
N LYS A 10 -70.47 18.16 -0.14
CA LYS A 10 -70.15 17.54 1.18
C LYS A 10 -68.75 16.90 1.32
N LYS A 11 -67.86 17.65 1.99
CA LYS A 11 -66.90 17.23 3.04
C LYS A 11 -65.97 16.04 2.73
N SER A 12 -64.71 16.36 2.41
CA SER A 12 -63.58 15.45 2.64
C SER A 12 -63.46 15.12 4.14
N SER A 13 -63.29 13.83 4.44
CA SER A 13 -63.11 13.30 5.79
C SER A 13 -61.79 12.56 5.89
N ASP A 14 -61.01 12.95 6.91
CA ASP A 14 -60.31 12.08 7.86
C ASP A 14 -60.23 10.57 7.51
N ALA A 15 -59.03 10.06 7.22
CA ALA A 15 -58.55 8.67 7.38
C ALA A 15 -57.02 8.61 7.06
N PRO A 16 -56.26 7.52 7.38
CA PRO A 16 -55.56 7.46 8.67
C PRO A 16 -54.10 6.99 8.59
N LYS A 17 -53.43 6.97 9.75
CA LYS A 17 -52.08 6.43 9.95
C LYS A 17 -52.12 4.93 10.28
N ARG A 18 -51.42 4.08 9.51
CA ARG A 18 -51.17 2.66 9.89
C ARG A 18 -49.92 2.11 9.20
N ALA A 19 -49.13 1.35 9.96
CA ALA A 19 -48.12 0.37 9.52
C ALA A 19 -48.52 -1.00 10.12
N PRO A 20 -47.79 -2.11 9.92
CA PRO A 20 -46.76 -2.45 8.93
C PRO A 20 -47.21 -3.63 8.03
N GLU A 21 -46.35 -4.15 7.17
CA GLU A 21 -46.46 -5.54 6.67
C GLU A 21 -45.07 -6.14 6.41
N GLU A 22 -44.89 -7.41 6.75
CA GLU A 22 -43.66 -8.23 6.62
C GLU A 22 -43.85 -9.29 5.53
N GLU A 23 -42.79 -9.66 4.81
CA GLU A 23 -42.34 -11.04 4.48
C GLU A 23 -41.19 -10.92 3.44
N GLU A 24 -39.94 -11.32 3.75
CA GLU A 24 -39.38 -12.69 3.75
C GLU A 24 -39.09 -13.22 2.32
N VAL A 25 -38.03 -13.99 1.99
CA VAL A 25 -36.88 -14.59 2.71
C VAL A 25 -35.69 -14.67 1.72
N ALA A 26 -34.48 -14.18 2.06
CA ALA A 26 -33.33 -14.99 2.54
C ALA A 26 -32.57 -15.79 1.43
N PRO A 27 -31.56 -16.65 1.75
CA PRO A 27 -30.17 -16.15 1.84
C PRO A 27 -29.13 -17.00 1.06
N ASN A 28 -28.01 -16.40 0.66
CA ASN A 28 -26.72 -17.12 0.47
C ASN A 28 -25.51 -16.17 0.33
N ALA A 29 -25.20 -15.42 1.39
CA ALA A 29 -23.81 -15.04 1.61
C ALA A 29 -23.11 -16.27 2.20
N PRO A 30 -22.07 -16.85 1.56
CA PRO A 30 -21.32 -17.92 2.18
C PRO A 30 -20.59 -17.35 3.41
N GLU A 31 -21.04 -17.74 4.61
CA GLU A 31 -20.33 -17.47 5.85
C GLU A 31 -18.92 -18.04 5.77
N THR A 32 -17.94 -17.17 5.48
CA THR A 32 -16.53 -17.51 5.57
C THR A 32 -16.16 -17.68 7.04
N LYS A 33 -16.32 -18.93 7.47
CA LYS A 33 -15.80 -19.58 8.68
C LYS A 33 -14.77 -18.70 9.41
N LYS A 34 -15.12 -18.34 10.66
CA LYS A 34 -14.24 -17.68 11.64
C LYS A 34 -12.77 -18.06 11.42
N ALA A 35 -11.95 -17.10 11.05
CA ALA A 35 -10.51 -17.27 11.05
C ALA A 35 -10.07 -17.69 12.45
N LYS A 36 -9.68 -18.97 12.61
CA LYS A 36 -9.00 -19.44 13.82
C LYS A 36 -7.59 -18.87 13.78
N THR A 37 -7.43 -17.69 14.37
CA THR A 37 -6.13 -17.07 14.62
C THR A 37 -5.35 -17.89 15.66
N ASN A 38 -4.72 -18.99 15.22
CA ASN A 38 -3.57 -19.56 15.89
C ASN A 38 -2.34 -18.79 15.41
N GLY A 39 -2.02 -17.71 16.11
CA GLY A 39 -0.92 -16.80 15.80
C GLY A 39 -0.90 -15.71 16.88
N SER A 40 0.26 -15.54 17.53
CA SER A 40 0.39 -14.83 18.80
C SER A 40 -0.23 -13.43 18.83
N LYS A 41 -0.74 -13.03 20.01
CA LYS A 41 -1.06 -11.64 20.35
C LYS A 41 0.23 -10.87 20.67
N GLY A 42 1.15 -10.86 19.71
CA GLY A 42 2.49 -10.28 19.79
C GLY A 42 2.87 -9.61 18.47
N GLU A 43 3.90 -8.77 18.54
CA GLU A 43 4.57 -8.25 17.36
C GLU A 43 5.51 -9.34 16.81
N LEU A 44 5.60 -9.52 15.49
CA LEU A 44 6.53 -10.48 14.88
C LEU A 44 7.97 -9.99 15.04
N GLU A 45 8.88 -10.91 15.37
CA GLU A 45 10.32 -10.68 15.44
C GLU A 45 11.06 -11.38 14.29
N GLU A 46 12.34 -11.08 14.11
CA GLU A 46 13.17 -11.73 13.09
C GLU A 46 13.32 -13.24 13.41
N GLY A 47 13.05 -14.09 12.42
CA GLY A 47 12.92 -15.56 12.54
C GLY A 47 11.48 -16.09 12.53
N ASP A 48 10.49 -15.26 12.86
CA ASP A 48 9.08 -15.68 12.93
C ASP A 48 8.50 -16.02 11.55
N GLU A 49 7.50 -16.90 11.52
CA GLU A 49 6.76 -17.21 10.30
C GLU A 49 5.80 -16.09 9.90
N VAL A 50 5.61 -15.92 8.59
CA VAL A 50 4.61 -15.02 8.00
C VAL A 50 3.22 -15.23 8.65
N PRO A 51 2.48 -14.16 9.00
CA PRO A 51 1.16 -14.33 9.58
C PRO A 51 0.16 -14.76 8.49
N ASP A 52 -0.75 -15.68 8.85
CA ASP A 52 -1.79 -16.19 7.94
C ASP A 52 -2.89 -15.14 7.74
N VAL A 53 -2.63 -14.18 6.83
CA VAL A 53 -3.47 -13.02 6.54
C VAL A 53 -3.78 -12.95 5.06
N VAL A 54 -5.08 -12.78 4.77
CA VAL A 54 -5.60 -12.44 3.45
C VAL A 54 -6.01 -10.96 3.45
N LEU A 55 -5.48 -10.21 2.50
CA LEU A 55 -5.78 -8.79 2.26
C LEU A 55 -6.34 -8.61 0.84
N LYS A 56 -6.83 -7.40 0.53
CA LYS A 56 -7.19 -7.04 -0.85
C LYS A 56 -6.06 -6.29 -1.52
N ASN A 57 -5.77 -6.58 -2.79
CA ASN A 57 -4.93 -5.71 -3.63
C ASN A 57 -5.72 -4.48 -4.11
N GLN A 58 -5.10 -3.65 -4.94
CA GLN A 58 -5.71 -2.48 -5.57
C GLN A 58 -6.93 -2.79 -6.45
N GLU A 59 -6.93 -3.94 -7.13
CA GLU A 59 -8.00 -4.42 -8.02
C GLU A 59 -9.16 -5.06 -7.23
N GLY A 60 -8.97 -5.27 -5.91
CA GLY A 60 -9.98 -5.81 -4.99
C GLY A 60 -9.93 -7.34 -4.82
N GLU A 61 -8.96 -7.99 -5.47
CA GLU A 61 -8.68 -9.42 -5.41
C GLU A 61 -8.04 -9.80 -4.07
N GLU A 62 -8.23 -11.05 -3.65
CA GLU A 62 -7.73 -11.55 -2.37
C GLU A 62 -6.30 -12.10 -2.50
N VAL A 63 -5.36 -11.47 -1.79
CA VAL A 63 -3.95 -11.86 -1.72
C VAL A 63 -3.66 -12.47 -0.35
N SER A 64 -3.33 -13.76 -0.35
CA SER A 64 -2.79 -14.47 0.83
C SER A 64 -1.29 -14.27 0.91
N LEU A 65 -0.80 -13.57 1.94
CA LEU A 65 0.63 -13.33 2.10
C LEU A 65 1.41 -14.65 2.28
N LYS A 66 0.79 -15.65 2.92
CA LYS A 66 1.33 -16.99 3.09
C LYS A 66 1.51 -17.75 1.77
N SER A 67 0.59 -17.57 0.83
CA SER A 67 0.75 -18.13 -0.52
C SER A 67 1.85 -17.41 -1.31
N VAL A 68 1.94 -16.09 -1.18
CA VAL A 68 2.96 -15.26 -1.84
C VAL A 68 4.37 -15.68 -1.41
N VAL A 69 4.65 -15.83 -0.11
CA VAL A 69 5.99 -16.24 0.38
C VAL A 69 6.31 -17.72 0.18
N GLN A 70 5.32 -18.55 -0.18
CA GLN A 70 5.55 -19.94 -0.61
C GLN A 70 5.91 -20.03 -2.10
N GLN A 71 5.44 -19.07 -2.90
CA GLN A 71 5.70 -18.99 -4.35
C GLN A 71 6.99 -18.23 -4.69
N ASN A 72 7.54 -17.44 -3.75
CA ASN A 72 8.69 -16.56 -3.97
C ASN A 72 9.75 -16.78 -2.89
N LYS A 73 11.02 -17.00 -3.28
CA LYS A 73 12.16 -17.20 -2.35
C LYS A 73 12.30 -16.04 -1.37
N VAL A 74 12.16 -14.81 -1.87
CA VAL A 74 12.23 -13.56 -1.09
C VAL A 74 11.00 -12.70 -1.39
N VAL A 75 10.47 -12.02 -0.37
CA VAL A 75 9.35 -11.08 -0.50
C VAL A 75 9.63 -9.81 0.30
N VAL A 76 9.59 -8.66 -0.36
CA VAL A 76 9.72 -7.34 0.26
C VAL A 76 8.33 -6.74 0.43
N VAL A 77 7.98 -6.40 1.67
CA VAL A 77 6.76 -5.63 1.98
C VAL A 77 7.19 -4.28 2.53
N PHE A 78 6.66 -3.18 2.00
CA PHE A 78 6.92 -1.83 2.52
C PHE A 78 5.62 -1.13 2.93
N ALA A 79 5.56 -0.66 4.17
CA ALA A 79 4.42 0.08 4.68
C ALA A 79 4.61 1.59 4.52
N TYR A 80 3.52 2.29 4.17
CA TYR A 80 3.46 3.74 4.12
C TYR A 80 2.23 4.32 4.86
N PRO A 81 2.35 5.52 5.47
CA PRO A 81 1.25 6.15 6.20
C PRO A 81 -0.04 6.38 5.40
N LYS A 82 0.07 6.86 4.15
CA LYS A 82 -1.07 7.23 3.29
C LYS A 82 -0.67 7.37 1.82
N ALA A 83 -1.40 6.73 0.93
CA ALA A 83 -1.24 6.81 -0.53
C ALA A 83 -1.29 8.26 -1.05
N SER A 84 -0.62 8.53 -2.18
CA SER A 84 -0.59 9.84 -2.87
C SER A 84 -0.09 11.03 -2.04
N THR A 85 0.60 10.81 -0.91
CA THR A 85 1.26 11.89 -0.14
C THR A 85 2.75 11.99 -0.51
N PRO A 86 3.38 13.19 -0.51
CA PRO A 86 4.70 13.39 -1.12
C PRO A 86 5.78 12.38 -0.71
N GLY A 87 5.95 12.13 0.59
CA GLY A 87 6.93 11.15 1.07
C GLY A 87 6.56 9.68 0.76
N CYS A 88 5.28 9.35 0.61
CA CYS A 88 4.84 8.01 0.23
C CYS A 88 4.97 7.79 -1.28
N THR A 89 4.70 8.82 -2.08
CA THR A 89 5.05 8.85 -3.51
C THR A 89 6.55 8.66 -3.72
N LYS A 90 7.42 9.39 -2.99
CA LYS A 90 8.88 9.19 -3.08
C LYS A 90 9.31 7.75 -2.83
N GLN A 91 8.84 7.13 -1.75
CA GLN A 91 9.15 5.73 -1.42
C GLN A 91 8.67 4.77 -2.52
N ALA A 92 7.40 4.87 -2.93
CA ALA A 92 6.83 3.97 -3.93
C ALA A 92 7.46 4.13 -5.32
N CYS A 93 7.75 5.36 -5.74
CA CYS A 93 8.51 5.61 -6.97
C CYS A 93 9.94 5.07 -6.86
N GLY A 94 10.63 5.23 -5.72
CA GLY A 94 11.96 4.64 -5.53
C GLY A 94 11.96 3.10 -5.64
N PHE A 95 10.92 2.44 -5.14
CA PHE A 95 10.72 0.99 -5.36
C PHE A 95 10.44 0.66 -6.82
N ARG A 96 9.63 1.46 -7.54
CA ARG A 96 9.39 1.30 -8.99
C ARG A 96 10.70 1.43 -9.78
N ASP A 97 11.49 2.46 -9.49
CA ASP A 97 12.71 2.79 -10.22
C ASP A 97 13.81 1.71 -10.00
N ASN A 98 13.71 0.94 -8.91
CA ASN A 98 14.56 -0.24 -8.64
C ASN A 98 13.87 -1.59 -8.94
N TYR A 99 12.64 -1.60 -9.46
CA TYR A 99 11.83 -2.81 -9.56
C TYR A 99 12.40 -3.85 -10.52
N GLU A 100 13.04 -3.41 -11.62
CA GLU A 100 13.66 -4.30 -12.61
C GLU A 100 14.79 -5.18 -12.03
N GLU A 101 15.43 -4.72 -10.96
CA GLU A 101 16.47 -5.46 -10.24
C GLU A 101 15.88 -6.28 -9.08
N LEU A 102 14.91 -5.71 -8.35
CA LEU A 102 14.20 -6.39 -7.28
C LEU A 102 13.44 -7.62 -7.79
N LYS A 103 12.65 -7.50 -8.87
CA LYS A 103 11.76 -8.57 -9.38
C LYS A 103 12.48 -9.86 -9.80
N LYS A 104 13.80 -9.81 -10.01
CA LYS A 104 14.65 -10.98 -10.31
C LYS A 104 14.92 -11.83 -9.08
N ASN A 105 14.84 -11.22 -7.90
CA ASN A 105 15.29 -11.76 -6.61
C ASN A 105 14.14 -11.87 -5.60
N ALA A 106 13.18 -10.94 -5.63
CA ALA A 106 12.09 -10.82 -4.68
C ALA A 106 10.79 -10.28 -5.30
N ALA A 107 9.65 -10.75 -4.80
CA ALA A 107 8.36 -10.09 -5.03
C ALA A 107 8.25 -8.83 -4.15
N VAL A 108 7.63 -7.76 -4.64
CA VAL A 108 7.52 -6.47 -3.93
C VAL A 108 6.05 -6.12 -3.72
N PHE A 109 5.69 -5.68 -2.51
CA PHE A 109 4.33 -5.24 -2.17
C PHE A 109 4.35 -3.94 -1.36
N GLY A 110 3.55 -2.97 -1.78
CA GLY A 110 3.21 -1.80 -0.96
C GLY A 110 2.08 -2.14 0.02
N LEU A 111 2.06 -1.54 1.20
CA LEU A 111 1.07 -1.79 2.24
C LEU A 111 0.62 -0.49 2.92
N SER A 112 -0.70 -0.25 3.00
CA SER A 112 -1.25 0.82 3.84
C SER A 112 -2.67 0.51 4.32
N THR A 113 -3.24 1.41 5.11
CA THR A 113 -4.65 1.34 5.53
C THR A 113 -5.62 1.96 4.52
N ASP A 114 -5.14 2.38 3.34
CA ASP A 114 -5.97 2.96 2.29
C ASP A 114 -6.84 1.89 1.62
N THR A 115 -7.98 2.30 1.04
CA THR A 115 -8.90 1.37 0.36
C THR A 115 -8.36 0.90 -0.99
N PRO A 116 -8.83 -0.23 -1.56
CA PRO A 116 -8.39 -0.71 -2.89
C PRO A 116 -8.49 0.36 -3.97
N ASN A 117 -9.59 1.13 -4.02
CA ASN A 117 -9.78 2.21 -4.97
C ASN A 117 -8.76 3.36 -4.83
N ALA A 118 -8.34 3.68 -3.60
CA ALA A 118 -7.31 4.67 -3.34
C ALA A 118 -5.91 4.15 -3.71
N GLN A 119 -5.64 2.86 -3.47
CA GLN A 119 -4.43 2.17 -3.94
C GLN A 119 -4.38 2.13 -5.48
N GLN A 120 -5.48 1.80 -6.16
CA GLN A 120 -5.55 1.74 -7.63
C GLN A 120 -5.17 3.08 -8.27
N LYS A 121 -5.80 4.17 -7.82
CA LYS A 121 -5.47 5.54 -8.26
C LYS A 121 -4.00 5.91 -8.00
N PHE A 122 -3.42 5.39 -6.93
CA PHE A 122 -2.01 5.62 -6.61
C PHE A 122 -1.06 4.77 -7.49
N LYS A 123 -1.41 3.52 -7.80
CA LYS A 123 -0.72 2.64 -8.76
C LYS A 123 -0.71 3.25 -10.15
N GLU A 124 -1.88 3.64 -10.66
CA GLU A 124 -2.07 4.27 -11.97
C GLU A 124 -1.31 5.60 -12.09
N LYS A 125 -1.50 6.53 -11.14
CA LYS A 125 -0.91 7.87 -11.20
C LYS A 125 0.62 7.88 -11.21
N ASN A 126 1.26 6.86 -10.66
CA ASN A 126 2.72 6.78 -10.53
C ASN A 126 3.34 5.63 -11.34
N SER A 127 2.54 4.93 -12.14
CA SER A 127 2.94 3.75 -12.93
C SER A 127 3.68 2.70 -12.09
N LEU A 128 3.11 2.31 -10.94
CA LEU A 128 3.75 1.35 -10.02
C LEU A 128 3.58 -0.09 -10.56
N PRO A 129 4.66 -0.85 -10.80
CA PRO A 129 4.65 -2.15 -11.48
C PRO A 129 4.40 -3.35 -10.54
N PHE A 130 4.06 -3.07 -9.28
CA PHE A 130 3.85 -4.04 -8.21
C PHE A 130 2.51 -3.81 -7.53
N ASP A 131 2.10 -4.74 -6.67
CA ASP A 131 0.80 -4.68 -6.00
C ASP A 131 0.80 -3.89 -4.70
N LEU A 132 -0.37 -3.32 -4.40
CA LEU A 132 -0.62 -2.47 -3.26
C LEU A 132 -1.72 -3.09 -2.39
N LEU A 133 -1.32 -3.61 -1.24
CA LEU A 133 -2.19 -4.24 -0.27
C LEU A 133 -2.94 -3.20 0.55
N SER A 134 -4.25 -3.39 0.65
CA SER A 134 -5.18 -2.61 1.46
C SER A 134 -5.45 -3.34 2.77
N ASP A 135 -4.97 -2.77 3.89
CA ASP A 135 -5.20 -3.28 5.25
C ASP A 135 -5.90 -2.25 6.18
N PRO A 136 -7.19 -1.91 5.95
CA PRO A 136 -7.91 -0.94 6.78
C PRO A 136 -8.10 -1.42 8.24
N GLN A 137 -8.03 -2.74 8.46
CA GLN A 137 -8.23 -3.38 9.76
C GLN A 137 -6.92 -3.65 10.52
N ARG A 138 -5.76 -3.31 9.94
CA ARG A 138 -4.42 -3.51 10.53
C ARG A 138 -4.09 -4.99 10.84
N LYS A 139 -4.65 -5.93 10.08
CA LYS A 139 -4.40 -7.37 10.23
C LYS A 139 -2.95 -7.76 9.98
N LEU A 140 -2.25 -7.03 9.12
CA LEU A 140 -0.84 -7.21 8.81
C LEU A 140 0.00 -6.08 9.43
N ILE A 141 -0.45 -4.84 9.34
CA ILE A 141 0.24 -3.65 9.90
C ILE A 141 0.36 -3.73 11.44
N GLY A 142 -0.60 -4.37 12.12
CA GLY A 142 -0.58 -4.59 13.55
C GLY A 142 0.53 -5.56 13.97
N PRO A 143 0.45 -6.85 13.57
CA PRO A 143 1.48 -7.85 13.91
C PRO A 143 2.89 -7.47 13.45
N LEU A 144 3.06 -6.76 12.34
CA LEU A 144 4.37 -6.31 11.87
C LEU A 144 4.96 -5.09 12.63
N GLY A 145 4.26 -4.52 13.61
CA GLY A 145 4.77 -3.44 14.47
C GLY A 145 4.70 -2.02 13.92
N ALA A 146 4.19 -1.86 12.70
CA ALA A 146 4.07 -0.56 12.03
C ALA A 146 2.85 0.27 12.48
N SER A 147 2.08 -0.14 13.50
CA SER A 147 0.97 0.67 14.00
C SER A 147 1.43 1.90 14.80
N LYS A 148 0.78 3.05 14.58
CA LYS A 148 0.99 4.32 15.31
C LYS A 148 -0.28 4.70 16.07
N SER A 149 -0.15 5.02 17.36
CA SER A 149 -1.24 5.50 18.21
C SER A 149 -1.49 7.01 18.01
N PRO A 150 -2.74 7.51 18.08
CA PRO A 150 -4.00 6.77 18.20
C PRO A 150 -4.49 6.16 16.88
N SER A 151 -4.01 6.66 15.74
CA SER A 151 -4.19 6.07 14.42
C SER A 151 -3.07 6.51 13.48
N GLY A 152 -2.65 5.62 12.59
CA GLY A 152 -1.63 5.86 11.57
C GLY A 152 -0.71 4.65 11.38
N THR A 153 0.08 4.69 10.32
CA THR A 153 1.06 3.64 10.01
C THR A 153 2.46 4.27 9.99
N LYS A 154 3.41 3.66 10.70
CA LYS A 154 4.83 4.01 10.65
C LYS A 154 5.37 3.56 9.30
N ARG A 155 6.09 4.43 8.58
CA ARG A 155 6.81 4.00 7.38
C ARG A 155 7.83 2.94 7.77
N SER A 156 7.76 1.77 7.15
CA SER A 156 8.47 0.57 7.59
C SER A 156 8.72 -0.33 6.38
N TYR A 157 9.64 -1.28 6.49
CA TYR A 157 9.73 -2.38 5.53
C TYR A 157 10.13 -3.69 6.23
N TRP A 158 9.85 -4.79 5.55
CA TRP A 158 10.18 -6.14 5.98
C TRP A 158 10.66 -6.95 4.78
N VAL A 159 11.64 -7.82 5.02
CA VAL A 159 12.12 -8.81 4.05
C VAL A 159 11.81 -10.19 4.60
N PHE A 160 10.97 -10.94 3.90
CA PHE A 160 10.69 -12.34 4.18
C PHE A 160 11.54 -13.22 3.27
N VAL A 161 12.05 -14.32 3.80
CA VAL A 161 12.82 -15.33 3.06
C VAL A 161 12.25 -16.70 3.42
N GLN A 162 11.89 -17.50 2.42
CA GLN A 162 11.31 -18.85 2.61
C GLN A 162 10.14 -18.89 3.63
N GLY A 163 9.32 -17.84 3.65
CA GLY A 163 8.18 -17.71 4.57
C GLY A 163 8.49 -17.26 6.00
N LYS A 164 9.76 -16.99 6.34
CA LYS A 164 10.19 -16.42 7.62
C LYS A 164 10.59 -14.96 7.49
N LEU A 165 10.41 -14.17 8.54
CA LEU A 165 10.81 -12.78 8.61
C LEU A 165 12.33 -12.66 8.81
N ARG A 166 13.09 -12.23 7.81
CA ARG A 166 14.56 -12.05 7.91
C ARG A 166 14.92 -10.65 8.43
N THR A 167 14.26 -9.61 7.91
CA THR A 167 14.46 -8.24 8.39
C THR A 167 13.17 -7.56 8.78
N LYS A 168 13.22 -6.82 9.91
CA LYS A 168 12.21 -5.86 10.36
C LYS A 168 12.84 -4.47 10.53
N ARG A 169 12.39 -3.46 9.76
CA ARG A 169 12.73 -2.04 9.99
C ARG A 169 11.50 -1.18 10.15
N ILE A 170 11.40 -0.51 11.28
CA ILE A 170 10.24 0.30 11.68
C ILE A 170 10.62 1.78 11.76
N SER A 171 9.77 2.67 11.24
CA SER A 171 9.95 4.13 11.26
C SER A 171 11.14 4.66 10.44
N VAL A 172 11.36 4.11 9.25
CA VAL A 172 12.40 4.49 8.28
C VAL A 172 12.03 5.74 7.46
N SER A 173 13.02 6.36 6.81
CA SER A 173 12.80 7.39 5.79
C SER A 173 12.33 6.79 4.45
N PRO A 174 11.76 7.59 3.52
CA PRO A 174 11.39 7.12 2.19
C PRO A 174 12.57 6.50 1.43
N GLU A 175 13.74 7.13 1.49
CA GLU A 175 14.94 6.78 0.74
C GLU A 175 15.63 5.54 1.34
N ALA A 176 15.83 5.52 2.67
CA ALA A 176 16.42 4.37 3.36
C ALA A 176 15.57 3.10 3.20
N SER A 177 14.24 3.25 3.20
CA SER A 177 13.33 2.14 2.94
C SER A 177 13.55 1.45 1.59
N VAL A 178 14.08 2.16 0.59
CA VAL A 178 14.31 1.61 -0.75
C VAL A 178 15.72 1.02 -0.84
N SER A 179 16.74 1.77 -0.40
CA SER A 179 18.15 1.34 -0.51
C SER A 179 18.47 0.15 0.37
N GLU A 180 18.02 0.16 1.63
CA GLU A 180 18.29 -0.94 2.56
C GLU A 180 17.50 -2.19 2.18
N ALA A 181 16.19 -2.06 1.92
CA ALA A 181 15.35 -3.19 1.51
C ALA A 181 15.85 -3.85 0.21
N LYS A 182 16.36 -3.05 -0.74
CA LYS A 182 16.99 -3.56 -1.96
C LYS A 182 18.25 -4.36 -1.65
N LYS A 183 19.16 -3.80 -0.85
CA LYS A 183 20.40 -4.49 -0.45
C LYS A 183 20.08 -5.83 0.23
N GLU A 184 19.24 -5.79 1.25
CA GLU A 184 18.91 -6.96 2.05
C GLU A 184 18.15 -8.04 1.25
N ALA A 185 17.26 -7.65 0.32
CA ALA A 185 16.57 -8.61 -0.55
C ALA A 185 17.50 -9.31 -1.55
N ILE A 186 18.51 -8.60 -2.08
CA ILE A 186 19.51 -9.18 -2.99
C ILE A 186 20.47 -10.09 -2.22
N GLU A 187 20.96 -9.64 -1.06
CA GLU A 187 21.81 -10.42 -0.15
C GLU A 187 21.09 -11.69 0.33
N ALA A 188 19.78 -11.59 0.63
CA ALA A 188 18.93 -12.72 0.97
C ALA A 188 18.75 -13.72 -0.17
N ALA A 189 18.62 -13.26 -1.42
CA ALA A 189 18.52 -14.17 -2.56
C ALA A 189 19.80 -14.98 -2.79
N GLN A 190 20.97 -14.39 -2.50
CA GLN A 190 22.30 -14.97 -2.72
C GLN A 190 22.78 -15.90 -1.59
N THR A 191 22.36 -15.65 -0.34
CA THR A 191 22.87 -16.38 0.84
C THR A 191 22.27 -17.78 1.02
N ASP A 192 21.24 -18.13 0.25
CA ASP A 192 20.45 -19.36 0.40
C ASP A 192 20.71 -20.43 -0.68
N ASP A 193 21.85 -20.37 -1.37
CA ASP A 193 22.37 -21.51 -2.18
C ASP A 193 23.27 -22.44 -1.33
N GLY A 194 23.43 -22.14 -0.04
CA GLY A 194 24.00 -23.03 0.97
C GLY A 194 23.35 -22.79 2.34
N GLU A 195 23.02 -23.87 3.03
CA GLU A 195 22.65 -23.91 4.45
C GLU A 195 21.26 -23.42 4.88
N ASN A 196 20.24 -24.26 4.63
CA ASN A 196 19.34 -24.65 5.71
C ASN A 196 18.78 -26.09 5.56
N ALA A 197 19.67 -27.07 5.74
CA ALA A 197 19.27 -28.44 6.04
C ALA A 197 19.50 -28.70 7.54
N LYS A 198 18.60 -28.19 8.40
CA LYS A 198 18.41 -28.75 9.75
C LYS A 198 17.14 -29.58 9.81
N GLU A 199 17.32 -30.78 9.27
CA GLU A 199 16.49 -31.95 9.44
C GLU A 199 16.19 -32.20 10.93
N GLU A 200 14.92 -32.45 11.27
CA GLU A 200 14.52 -32.89 12.61
C GLU A 200 14.93 -34.36 12.82
N VAL A 201 16.20 -34.61 13.12
CA VAL A 201 16.63 -35.92 13.63
C VAL A 201 16.50 -35.93 15.16
N LYS A 202 15.38 -36.49 15.63
CA LYS A 202 15.29 -37.08 16.96
C LYS A 202 16.10 -38.38 16.97
N GLU A 203 17.24 -38.39 17.64
CA GLU A 203 17.82 -39.63 18.13
C GLU A 203 18.14 -39.54 19.63
N GLU A 204 18.07 -40.71 20.25
CA GLU A 204 18.03 -40.91 21.69
C GLU A 204 19.46 -41.08 22.22
N GLN A 205 19.76 -40.55 23.41
CA GLN A 205 21.11 -40.71 24.01
C GLN A 205 21.15 -41.90 24.97
N ASP A 206 21.74 -43.01 24.52
CA ASP A 206 22.35 -44.03 25.37
C ASP A 206 23.90 -43.91 25.39
N GLY A 207 24.51 -44.36 26.48
CA GLY A 207 25.81 -43.86 26.95
C GLY A 207 27.07 -44.65 26.58
N GLU A 208 28.15 -44.38 27.33
CA GLU A 208 29.40 -45.17 27.46
C GLU A 208 30.37 -45.05 26.22
N VAL A 209 31.72 -44.96 26.30
CA VAL A 209 32.74 -44.75 27.34
C VAL A 209 34.13 -44.54 26.68
N SER A 210 35.08 -43.87 27.36
CA SER A 210 36.56 -43.86 27.12
C SER A 210 37.06 -43.36 25.74
N GLY A 211 38.29 -42.91 25.59
CA GLY A 211 39.39 -42.73 26.55
C GLY A 211 40.58 -42.02 25.89
N GLU A 212 41.56 -41.69 26.73
CA GLU A 212 42.88 -41.12 26.44
C GLU A 212 43.58 -41.45 25.10
N ASP A 213 44.28 -40.46 24.53
CA ASP A 213 45.74 -40.56 24.27
C ASP A 213 46.38 -39.17 24.02
N GLU A 214 47.53 -38.92 24.64
CA GLU A 214 48.37 -37.71 24.47
C GLU A 214 49.55 -38.02 23.55
N VAL A 215 49.95 -37.11 22.66
CA VAL A 215 51.34 -37.08 22.12
C VAL A 215 51.87 -35.65 22.03
N ASP A 216 53.11 -35.52 22.49
CA ASP A 216 53.87 -34.31 22.77
C ASP A 216 54.73 -33.81 21.59
N GLY A 217 55.24 -32.59 21.71
CA GLY A 217 56.61 -32.18 21.34
C GLY A 217 57.09 -32.19 19.87
N ASN A 218 57.31 -30.99 19.31
CA ASN A 218 58.63 -30.41 18.95
C ASN A 218 58.38 -29.09 18.16
N ASP A 219 58.90 -27.95 18.61
CA ASP A 219 60.28 -27.43 18.41
C ASP A 219 60.55 -27.13 16.93
N GLU A 220 60.50 -25.85 16.52
CA GLU A 220 61.64 -24.91 16.43
C GLU A 220 62.13 -24.84 14.98
N ASP A 221 62.05 -23.64 14.39
CA ASP A 221 63.16 -23.04 13.62
C ASP A 221 62.80 -21.58 13.27
N ASP A 222 63.77 -20.69 13.51
CA ASP A 222 63.74 -19.27 13.19
C ASP A 222 63.78 -18.97 11.67
N GLU A 223 63.54 -17.69 11.32
CA GLU A 223 64.42 -16.84 10.49
C GLU A 223 63.61 -15.72 9.80
N ASP A 224 63.54 -14.57 10.48
CA ASP A 224 63.93 -13.23 10.02
C ASP A 224 63.39 -12.60 8.68
N PHE A 225 63.65 -11.30 8.54
CA PHE A 225 63.64 -10.51 7.29
C PHE A 225 62.25 -10.12 6.70
N ASN A 226 61.79 -8.87 6.70
CA ASN A 226 62.52 -7.61 6.62
C ASN A 226 61.60 -6.41 6.94
N GLU A 227 62.16 -5.37 7.53
CA GLU A 227 61.50 -4.09 7.80
C GLU A 227 61.85 -3.08 6.70
N GLN A 228 60.85 -2.40 6.13
CA GLN A 228 61.14 -1.24 5.27
C GLN A 228 60.02 -0.19 5.34
N GLU A 229 60.32 0.90 6.03
CA GLU A 229 59.54 2.14 6.01
C GLU A 229 59.77 2.93 4.71
N GLY A 230 58.85 3.88 4.46
CA GLY A 230 59.00 4.92 3.44
C GLY A 230 58.23 4.66 2.14
N GLU A 231 57.68 5.67 1.45
CA GLU A 231 57.55 7.10 1.76
C GLU A 231 56.20 7.59 1.19
N ASP A 232 55.67 8.68 1.76
CA ASP A 232 54.47 9.39 1.28
C ASP A 232 54.88 10.39 0.17
N PRO A 233 54.23 10.41 -1.01
CA PRO A 233 54.35 11.53 -1.93
C PRO A 233 53.00 12.16 -2.31
N GLU A 234 52.85 13.39 -1.80
CA GLU A 234 52.40 14.59 -2.52
C GLU A 234 50.99 14.63 -3.14
N LEU A 235 50.17 15.44 -2.46
CA LEU A 235 49.14 16.28 -3.06
C LEU A 235 49.73 17.16 -4.18
N GLU A 236 49.30 16.96 -5.43
CA GLU A 236 49.36 18.02 -6.44
C GLU A 236 48.02 18.77 -6.48
N GLU A 237 48.03 20.02 -6.01
CA GLU A 237 46.99 20.99 -6.36
C GLU A 237 47.22 21.49 -7.79
N VAL A 238 46.21 21.36 -8.66
CA VAL A 238 46.10 22.18 -9.87
C VAL A 238 44.67 22.71 -9.94
N GLY A 239 44.51 24.00 -9.67
CA GLY A 239 43.25 24.72 -9.87
C GLY A 239 43.28 25.54 -11.16
N GLN A 240 42.13 25.60 -11.83
CA GLN A 240 41.62 26.67 -12.72
C GLN A 240 40.19 26.22 -13.11
N GLU A 241 39.14 26.91 -12.69
CA GLU A 241 38.64 28.16 -13.31
C GLU A 241 38.15 27.92 -14.75
N GLU A 242 36.92 27.40 -14.88
CA GLU A 242 36.04 27.73 -16.00
C GLU A 242 34.62 27.95 -15.45
N ASP A 243 34.01 29.07 -15.85
CA ASP A 243 32.84 29.66 -15.19
C ASP A 243 31.59 29.47 -16.06
N GLU A 244 30.87 28.35 -15.91
CA GLU A 244 29.58 28.18 -16.61
C GLU A 244 28.45 28.94 -15.90
N GLU A 245 28.31 30.19 -16.33
CA GLU A 245 27.21 31.12 -16.11
C GLU A 245 25.84 30.47 -16.37
N TYR A 246 25.11 30.13 -15.30
CA TYR A 246 23.69 29.77 -15.38
C TYR A 246 22.86 31.04 -15.56
N GLU A 247 22.31 31.25 -16.75
CA GLU A 247 21.37 32.35 -17.02
C GLU A 247 20.15 32.28 -16.07
N GLU A 248 20.02 33.28 -15.19
CA GLU A 248 18.75 33.52 -14.49
C GLU A 248 17.69 33.93 -15.50
N GLY A 249 16.65 33.10 -15.63
CA GLY A 249 15.50 33.36 -16.49
C GLY A 249 14.73 34.62 -16.06
N ASP A 250 15.02 35.70 -16.77
CA ASP A 250 14.48 37.05 -16.62
C ASP A 250 12.94 37.11 -16.75
N LEU A 251 12.24 36.81 -15.64
CA LEU A 251 10.80 36.93 -15.47
C LEU A 251 10.39 38.40 -15.46
N LYS A 252 10.17 38.95 -16.66
CA LYS A 252 9.69 40.32 -16.85
C LYS A 252 8.38 40.54 -16.11
N LYS A 253 8.36 41.59 -15.29
CA LYS A 253 7.16 42.23 -14.78
C LYS A 253 6.51 43.00 -15.91
N ASP A 254 5.21 42.80 -16.11
CA ASP A 254 4.37 43.72 -16.88
C ASP A 254 3.55 44.54 -15.88
N GLU A 255 4.00 45.78 -15.65
CA GLU A 255 3.47 46.83 -14.77
C GLU A 255 3.39 48.12 -15.64
N ASP A 256 2.24 48.70 -16.03
CA ASP A 256 0.81 48.44 -15.76
C ASP A 256 -0.07 48.91 -16.97
N SER A 257 -1.39 48.62 -17.00
CA SER A 257 -2.37 49.40 -17.79
C SER A 257 -3.72 49.58 -17.09
N GLU A 258 -3.99 50.82 -16.66
CA GLU A 258 -5.24 51.26 -16.02
C GLU A 258 -6.48 51.08 -16.91
N ALA A 259 -7.59 50.70 -16.29
CA ALA A 259 -8.94 50.94 -16.79
C ALA A 259 -9.91 51.11 -15.61
N ASP A 260 -10.21 52.36 -15.26
CA ASP A 260 -11.20 52.73 -14.26
C ASP A 260 -12.60 52.23 -14.59
N VAL A 261 -13.29 51.65 -13.59
CA VAL A 261 -14.73 51.82 -13.42
C VAL A 261 -15.04 51.91 -11.91
N GLU A 262 -15.44 53.11 -11.47
CA GLU A 262 -16.07 53.33 -10.16
C GLU A 262 -17.35 52.48 -10.07
N GLY A 263 -17.65 51.78 -8.97
CA GLY A 263 -18.03 52.38 -7.70
C GLY A 263 -19.55 52.52 -7.61
N GLY A 264 -20.21 51.69 -6.78
CA GLY A 264 -21.67 51.74 -6.60
C GLY A 264 -22.24 50.62 -5.74
N ASN A 265 -22.59 50.94 -4.50
CA ASN A 265 -23.45 50.08 -3.66
C ASN A 265 -24.88 50.03 -4.26
N ASP A 266 -25.67 49.02 -3.90
CA ASP A 266 -26.72 49.13 -2.87
C ASP A 266 -27.95 48.24 -3.12
N ASP A 267 -28.48 47.77 -2.00
CA ASP A 267 -29.86 47.32 -1.73
C ASP A 267 -30.51 46.14 -2.50
N SER A 268 -31.75 45.90 -2.07
CA SER A 268 -32.56 44.70 -2.13
C SER A 268 -33.57 44.74 -3.29
N VAL A 269 -33.99 43.55 -3.74
CA VAL A 269 -35.37 43.02 -3.91
C VAL A 269 -35.25 41.68 -4.67
N ASP A 270 -35.86 40.58 -4.28
CA ASP A 270 -37.29 40.23 -4.29
C ASP A 270 -37.91 40.10 -5.71
N ALA A 271 -38.90 39.21 -5.82
CA ALA A 271 -39.77 38.88 -6.95
C ALA A 271 -39.28 37.89 -8.06
N LYS A 272 -39.96 36.71 -8.06
CA LYS A 272 -40.70 36.07 -9.18
C LYS A 272 -39.90 35.51 -10.37
N GLU A 273 -40.11 34.26 -10.79
CA GLU A 273 -41.36 33.62 -11.27
C GLU A 273 -41.86 34.24 -12.58
N GLU A 274 -41.50 33.64 -13.71
CA GLU A 274 -42.35 33.26 -14.86
C GLU A 274 -41.48 32.87 -16.06
N ALA A 275 -41.72 31.68 -16.62
CA ALA A 275 -41.29 31.29 -17.97
C ALA A 275 -42.24 30.18 -18.46
N ASP A 276 -43.30 30.63 -19.12
CA ASP A 276 -44.35 29.82 -19.76
C ASP A 276 -43.92 29.31 -21.15
N GLY A 277 -44.59 28.25 -21.64
CA GLY A 277 -44.48 27.75 -23.01
C GLY A 277 -43.34 26.74 -23.27
N LEU A 278 -43.48 25.74 -24.14
CA LEU A 278 -44.52 25.48 -25.16
C LEU A 278 -44.89 23.99 -25.26
N GLN A 279 -45.99 23.72 -25.97
CA GLN A 279 -46.56 22.39 -26.27
C GLN A 279 -45.94 21.79 -27.56
N GLU A 280 -46.67 20.84 -28.19
CA GLU A 280 -46.38 20.13 -29.46
C GLU A 280 -45.49 18.87 -29.26
N ASP A 281 -45.85 17.67 -29.75
CA ASP A 281 -47.12 17.25 -30.38
C ASP A 281 -47.37 15.73 -30.26
N GLU A 282 -48.56 15.27 -30.65
CA GLU A 282 -49.01 13.88 -30.57
C GLU A 282 -48.36 12.95 -31.62
N ALA A 283 -48.10 11.68 -31.26
CA ALA A 283 -47.97 10.58 -32.23
C ALA A 283 -48.27 9.20 -31.62
N GLU A 284 -49.27 8.54 -32.21
CA GLU A 284 -49.62 7.11 -32.09
C GLU A 284 -48.49 6.24 -32.71
N GLY A 285 -48.37 4.93 -32.54
CA GLY A 285 -49.18 3.89 -31.88
C GLY A 285 -48.54 2.50 -32.17
N GLU A 286 -49.30 1.40 -31.97
CA GLU A 286 -49.01 0.02 -32.46
C GLU A 286 -47.75 -0.65 -31.84
N GLU A 287 -47.83 -1.57 -30.88
CA GLU A 287 -48.42 -2.92 -30.97
C GLU A 287 -48.14 -3.64 -32.30
N GLU A 288 -47.10 -4.49 -32.34
CA GLU A 288 -47.21 -5.83 -32.93
C GLU A 288 -46.37 -6.85 -32.12
N ASN A 289 -46.81 -8.11 -32.18
CA ASN A 289 -46.40 -9.22 -31.33
C ASN A 289 -45.90 -10.38 -32.21
N GLU A 290 -45.32 -11.40 -31.58
CA GLU A 290 -45.05 -12.74 -32.16
C GLU A 290 -43.98 -12.92 -33.26
N SER A 291 -43.54 -14.19 -33.38
CA SER A 291 -42.55 -14.76 -34.32
C SER A 291 -41.08 -14.54 -33.93
N ASN A 292 -40.22 -15.58 -33.86
CA ASN A 292 -40.42 -17.00 -34.17
C ASN A 292 -39.41 -17.92 -33.43
N GLU A 293 -39.67 -19.23 -33.51
CA GLU A 293 -38.76 -20.35 -33.19
C GLU A 293 -37.36 -20.27 -33.83
#